data_AF-A0A3D6D7Y2-F1
#
_entry.id   AF-A0A3D6D7Y2-F1
#
_cell.length_a   1.000
_cell.length_b   1.000
_cell.length_c   1.000
_cell.angle_alpha   90.00
_cell.angle_beta   90.00
_cell.angle_gamma   90.00
#
_symmetry.space_group_name_H-M   'P 1'
#
loop_
_entity.id
_entity.type
_entity.pdbx_description
1 polymer ?
#
loop_
_entity_poly.entity_id
_entity_poly.type
_entity_poly.pdbx_seq_one_letter_code
_entity_poly.pdbx_strand_id
1 'polypeptide(L)'
;HQILYPKNYFGWLNLVPRIGGRYSYYSSTTGTGTSLNEQTRFIFNTGTEASVKLSRVFPQYKSNIFDARGLKHVVVPSVNYVFVPKPNARPNSIPQFDYDIPSLRMLPIDFPAFNAIDAIDTSNVMRVGLRNELQTKRGEDEIVENLFYWNFFADWRLHPEVGQDDFADMTSDINFRPRSWINMGSQVRYSLEDEDYRLADQSITLTPNDTWSLQVGNIFIRDEPTYWGTGNNAYYTRIYYRLNENWGARVNHHFEARDNRMEEQSYTVYRDFRSFTGALSLRMRNPRENQESDYTIALVISMKAFPRFDLNSDINRPTYLFDGN
;
A
#
# COMPACT_ATOMS: atom_id res chain seq x y z
N HIS A 1 6.63 -24.50 -11.29
CA HIS A 1 6.56 -23.86 -12.62
C HIS A 1 5.11 -23.53 -12.98
N GLN A 2 4.90 -22.52 -13.82
CA GLN A 2 3.57 -22.16 -14.34
C GLN A 2 3.68 -21.74 -15.80
N ILE A 3 2.71 -22.14 -16.61
CA ILE A 3 2.58 -21.77 -18.01
C ILE A 3 1.36 -20.87 -18.15
N LEU A 4 1.51 -19.80 -18.92
CA LEU A 4 0.47 -18.80 -19.21
C LEU A 4 0.19 -18.82 -20.72
N TYR A 5 -1.07 -18.66 -21.12
CA TYR A 5 -1.44 -18.52 -22.53
C TYR A 5 -2.27 -17.24 -22.75
N PRO A 6 -1.64 -16.04 -22.66
CA PRO A 6 -2.33 -14.78 -22.79
C PRO A 6 -2.88 -14.60 -24.21
N LYS A 7 -4.17 -14.28 -24.32
CA LYS A 7 -4.86 -13.99 -25.58
C LYS A 7 -5.72 -12.75 -25.44
N ASN A 8 -5.65 -11.89 -26.45
CA ASN A 8 -6.65 -10.86 -26.68
C ASN A 8 -7.65 -11.39 -27.71
N TYR A 9 -8.91 -11.47 -27.32
CA TYR A 9 -10.03 -11.84 -28.16
C TYR A 9 -10.79 -10.59 -28.58
N PHE A 10 -11.14 -10.52 -29.87
CA PHE A 10 -12.01 -9.49 -30.45
C PHE A 10 -11.50 -8.04 -30.29
N GLY A 11 -10.25 -7.82 -29.85
CA GLY A 11 -9.69 -6.49 -29.61
C GLY A 11 -10.04 -5.87 -28.25
N TRP A 12 -10.88 -6.50 -27.43
CA TRP A 12 -11.39 -5.90 -26.18
C TRP A 12 -11.36 -6.82 -24.96
N LEU A 13 -11.38 -8.14 -25.15
CA LEU A 13 -11.34 -9.13 -24.08
C LEU A 13 -9.92 -9.68 -23.93
N ASN A 14 -9.29 -9.45 -22.79
CA ASN A 14 -8.05 -10.14 -22.44
C ASN A 14 -8.38 -11.36 -21.59
N LEU A 15 -7.83 -12.51 -21.97
CA LEU A 15 -7.96 -13.75 -21.22
C LEU A 15 -6.58 -14.37 -21.04
N VAL A 16 -6.23 -14.72 -19.81
CA VAL A 16 -4.93 -15.29 -19.44
C VAL A 16 -5.18 -16.59 -18.66
N PRO A 17 -5.53 -17.69 -19.35
CA PRO A 17 -5.52 -19.01 -18.73
C PRO A 17 -4.11 -19.40 -18.30
N ARG A 18 -4.03 -20.13 -17.19
CA ARG A 18 -2.78 -20.61 -16.61
C ARG A 18 -2.95 -21.99 -15.99
N ILE A 19 -1.86 -22.74 -16.05
CA ILE A 19 -1.73 -24.06 -15.44
C ILE A 19 -0.33 -24.17 -14.85
N GLY A 20 -0.22 -24.75 -13.66
CA GLY A 20 1.03 -24.83 -12.95
C GLY A 20 1.11 -26.04 -12.04
N GLY A 21 2.36 -26.34 -11.67
CA GLY A 21 2.70 -27.43 -10.78
C GLY A 21 3.91 -27.07 -9.93
N ARG A 22 3.91 -27.52 -8.68
CA ARG A 22 5.04 -27.43 -7.77
C ARG A 22 5.33 -28.81 -7.19
N TYR A 23 6.61 -29.13 -7.13
CA TYR A 23 7.14 -30.28 -6.42
C TYR A 23 8.05 -29.78 -5.30
N SER A 24 7.82 -30.26 -4.09
CA SER A 24 8.67 -30.01 -2.93
C SER A 24 9.05 -31.34 -2.29
N TYR A 25 10.28 -31.41 -1.79
CA TYR A 25 10.81 -32.56 -1.07
C TYR A 25 11.34 -32.10 0.29
N TYR A 26 10.84 -32.71 1.36
CA TYR A 26 11.26 -32.47 2.73
C TYR A 26 12.11 -33.67 3.17
N SER A 27 13.37 -33.42 3.50
CA SER A 27 14.26 -34.46 4.00
C SER A 27 13.91 -34.82 5.44
N SER A 28 14.17 -36.08 5.84
CA SER A 28 14.04 -36.49 7.23
C SER A 28 14.97 -35.67 8.14
N THR A 29 14.50 -35.33 9.34
CA THR A 29 15.34 -34.75 10.39
C THR A 29 15.05 -35.40 11.74
N THR A 30 16.12 -35.62 12.50
CA THR A 30 16.08 -36.13 13.88
C THR A 30 16.63 -35.07 14.80
N GLY A 31 15.78 -34.51 15.66
CA GLY A 31 16.15 -33.53 16.68
C GLY A 31 15.53 -33.85 18.04
N THR A 32 15.96 -33.16 19.09
CA THR A 32 15.39 -33.29 20.44
C THR A 32 13.94 -32.81 20.44
N GLY A 33 12.99 -33.75 20.40
CA GLY A 33 11.56 -33.50 20.57
C GLY A 33 10.67 -33.78 19.35
N THR A 34 11.23 -34.02 18.15
CA THR A 34 10.44 -34.39 16.96
C THR A 34 11.31 -35.14 15.95
N SER A 35 10.81 -36.26 15.41
CA SER A 35 11.37 -36.87 14.19
C SER A 35 10.43 -36.62 13.03
N LEU A 36 10.94 -35.96 11.98
CA LEU A 36 10.19 -35.77 10.74
C LEU A 36 10.71 -36.77 9.72
N ASN A 37 9.79 -37.52 9.11
CA ASN A 37 10.12 -38.44 8.02
C ASN A 37 10.26 -37.69 6.71
N GLU A 38 10.93 -38.32 5.74
CA GLU A 38 10.98 -37.80 4.38
C GLU A 38 9.56 -37.69 3.78
N GLN A 39 9.32 -36.62 3.01
CA GLN A 39 8.01 -36.39 2.43
C GLN A 39 8.10 -35.66 1.09
N THR A 40 7.29 -36.12 0.14
CA THR A 40 7.12 -35.46 -1.16
C THR A 40 5.78 -34.76 -1.21
N ARG A 41 5.77 -33.59 -1.83
CA ARG A 41 4.58 -32.78 -1.99
C ARG A 41 4.43 -32.33 -3.43
N PHE A 42 3.27 -32.58 -4.00
CA PHE A 42 2.85 -32.16 -5.32
C PHE A 42 1.66 -31.22 -5.18
N ILE A 43 1.77 -30.04 -5.78
CA ILE A 43 0.69 -29.06 -5.82
C ILE A 43 0.41 -28.73 -7.27
N PHE A 44 -0.83 -28.89 -7.67
CA PHE A 44 -1.33 -28.45 -8.97
C PHE A 44 -2.05 -27.11 -8.80
N ASN A 45 -1.99 -26.24 -9.80
CA ASN A 45 -2.83 -25.05 -9.86
C ASN A 45 -3.33 -24.82 -11.28
N THR A 46 -4.52 -24.27 -11.40
CA THR A 46 -5.07 -23.78 -12.65
C THR A 46 -5.88 -22.52 -12.39
N GLY A 47 -6.05 -21.70 -13.40
CA GLY A 47 -6.80 -20.46 -13.24
C GLY A 47 -6.95 -19.71 -14.55
N THR A 48 -7.70 -18.62 -14.50
CA THR A 48 -7.80 -17.70 -15.63
C THR A 48 -8.04 -16.29 -15.13
N GLU A 49 -7.36 -15.33 -15.74
CA GLU A 49 -7.68 -13.92 -15.57
C GLU A 49 -8.42 -13.44 -16.81
N ALA A 50 -9.56 -12.77 -16.63
CA ALA A 50 -10.31 -12.09 -17.67
C ALA A 50 -10.37 -10.59 -17.36
N SER A 51 -10.13 -9.74 -18.35
CA SER A 51 -10.32 -8.28 -18.20
C SER A 51 -10.78 -7.62 -19.49
N VAL A 52 -11.54 -6.54 -19.35
CA VAL A 52 -12.02 -5.72 -20.46
C VAL A 52 -11.59 -4.28 -20.22
N LYS A 53 -11.10 -3.58 -21.25
CA LYS A 53 -10.77 -2.15 -21.14
C LYS A 53 -11.79 -1.33 -21.92
N LEU A 54 -12.69 -0.68 -21.20
CA LEU A 54 -13.67 0.25 -21.75
C LEU A 54 -13.13 1.67 -21.60
N SER A 55 -13.30 2.51 -22.61
CA SER A 55 -12.93 3.92 -22.48
C SER A 55 -13.84 4.83 -23.29
N ARG A 56 -14.02 6.06 -22.79
CA ARG A 56 -14.77 7.12 -23.47
C ARG A 56 -14.09 8.46 -23.26
N VAL A 57 -13.97 9.22 -24.34
CA VAL A 57 -13.43 10.59 -24.32
C VAL A 57 -14.57 11.58 -24.45
N PHE A 58 -14.51 12.65 -23.66
CA PHE A 58 -15.42 13.78 -23.64
C PHE A 58 -14.61 15.07 -23.90
N PRO A 59 -14.30 15.39 -25.17
CA PRO A 59 -13.41 16.51 -25.51
C PRO A 59 -13.97 17.88 -25.09
N GLN A 60 -15.30 18.00 -25.04
CA GLN A 60 -15.98 19.26 -24.72
C GLN A 60 -16.16 19.49 -23.21
N TYR A 61 -15.82 18.52 -22.36
CA TYR A 61 -15.92 18.68 -20.92
C TYR A 61 -15.00 19.81 -20.45
N LYS A 62 -15.54 20.77 -19.70
CA LYS A 62 -14.78 21.85 -19.07
C LYS A 62 -15.30 22.04 -17.66
N SER A 63 -14.42 22.06 -16.68
CA SER A 63 -14.78 22.33 -15.29
C SER A 63 -13.80 23.30 -14.68
N ASN A 64 -14.30 24.46 -14.25
CA ASN A 64 -13.50 25.42 -13.50
C ASN A 64 -13.18 24.91 -12.11
N ILE A 65 -14.09 24.18 -11.45
CA ILE A 65 -13.91 23.66 -10.07
C ILE A 65 -12.80 22.62 -10.03
N PHE A 66 -12.66 21.82 -11.10
CA PHE A 66 -11.61 20.83 -11.20
C PHE A 66 -10.44 21.28 -12.06
N ASP A 67 -10.41 22.50 -12.59
CA ASP A 67 -9.44 22.91 -13.64
C ASP A 67 -9.21 21.81 -14.68
N ALA A 68 -10.31 21.30 -15.24
CA ALA A 68 -10.30 20.16 -16.13
C ALA A 68 -10.72 20.59 -17.54
N ARG A 69 -9.91 20.23 -18.54
CA ARG A 69 -10.17 20.46 -19.97
C ARG A 69 -10.15 19.14 -20.72
N GLY A 70 -11.30 18.76 -21.25
CA GLY A 70 -11.55 17.41 -21.73
C GLY A 70 -11.56 16.40 -20.58
N LEU A 71 -12.20 15.25 -20.82
CA LEU A 71 -12.19 14.14 -19.86
C LEU A 71 -12.05 12.84 -20.61
N LYS A 72 -11.26 11.91 -20.12
CA LYS A 72 -11.22 10.54 -20.59
C LYS A 72 -11.50 9.62 -19.42
N HIS A 73 -12.57 8.86 -19.52
CA HIS A 73 -12.88 7.81 -18.57
C HIS A 73 -12.40 6.48 -19.10
N VAL A 74 -11.65 5.74 -18.29
CA VAL A 74 -11.25 4.36 -18.54
C VAL A 74 -11.77 3.50 -17.40
N VAL A 75 -12.49 2.44 -17.74
CA VAL A 75 -12.99 1.45 -16.79
C VAL A 75 -12.46 0.08 -17.19
N VAL A 76 -11.87 -0.62 -16.23
CA VAL A 76 -11.32 -1.96 -16.42
C VAL A 76 -11.91 -2.90 -15.37
N PRO A 77 -13.05 -3.55 -15.66
CA PRO A 77 -13.47 -4.71 -14.89
C PRO A 77 -12.50 -5.87 -15.14
N SER A 78 -12.23 -6.64 -14.10
CA SER A 78 -11.45 -7.87 -14.16
C SER A 78 -11.99 -8.94 -13.23
N VAL A 79 -11.72 -10.18 -13.58
CA VAL A 79 -11.98 -11.36 -12.75
C VAL A 79 -10.75 -12.24 -12.84
N ASN A 80 -10.19 -12.62 -11.69
CA ASN A 80 -9.09 -13.56 -11.60
C ASN A 80 -9.52 -14.79 -10.82
N TYR A 81 -9.68 -15.91 -11.52
CA TYR A 81 -10.07 -17.19 -10.94
C TYR A 81 -8.85 -18.08 -10.70
N VAL A 82 -8.76 -18.65 -9.50
CA VAL A 82 -7.71 -19.58 -9.07
C VAL A 82 -8.34 -20.83 -8.47
N PHE A 83 -7.86 -21.98 -8.93
CA PHE A 83 -8.18 -23.28 -8.38
C PHE A 83 -6.90 -24.06 -8.07
N VAL A 84 -6.75 -24.45 -6.82
CA VAL A 84 -5.72 -25.34 -6.31
C VAL A 84 -6.48 -26.53 -5.71
N PRO A 85 -6.47 -27.73 -6.34
CA PRO A 85 -7.05 -28.90 -5.72
C PRO A 85 -6.28 -29.29 -4.46
N LYS A 86 -6.94 -30.08 -3.59
CA LYS A 86 -6.33 -30.64 -2.39
C LYS A 86 -4.98 -31.32 -2.72
N PRO A 87 -3.86 -30.86 -2.14
CA PRO A 87 -2.55 -31.46 -2.38
C PRO A 87 -2.46 -32.85 -1.73
N ASN A 88 -1.49 -33.66 -2.19
CA ASN A 88 -1.23 -34.99 -1.61
C ASN A 88 -0.77 -34.91 -0.15
N ALA A 89 -0.09 -33.81 0.23
CA ALA A 89 0.29 -33.48 1.58
C ALA A 89 -0.21 -32.07 1.92
N ARG A 90 -1.02 -31.97 2.98
CA ARG A 90 -1.60 -30.72 3.48
C ARG A 90 -0.62 -29.99 4.41
N PRO A 91 -0.76 -28.66 4.60
CA PRO A 91 0.14 -27.89 5.47
C PRO A 91 0.31 -28.50 6.88
N ASN A 92 -0.76 -28.98 7.50
CA ASN A 92 -0.72 -29.61 8.83
C ASN A 92 -0.03 -30.99 8.87
N SER A 93 0.33 -31.55 7.73
CA SER A 93 0.98 -32.86 7.59
C SER A 93 2.43 -32.77 7.14
N ILE A 94 2.97 -31.57 7.00
CA ILE A 94 4.36 -31.29 6.63
C ILE A 94 4.99 -30.33 7.66
N PRO A 95 6.32 -30.29 7.77
CA PRO A 95 7.01 -29.22 8.49
C PRO A 95 6.64 -27.86 7.89
N GLN A 96 6.39 -26.87 8.75
CA GLN A 96 6.08 -25.49 8.35
C GLN A 96 7.29 -24.59 8.64
N PHE A 97 7.93 -24.08 7.60
CA PHE A 97 8.98 -23.07 7.70
C PHE A 97 8.46 -21.66 7.38
N ASP A 98 7.42 -21.60 6.56
CA ASP A 98 6.81 -20.36 6.09
C ASP A 98 5.27 -20.46 6.15
N TYR A 99 4.68 -19.48 6.84
CA TYR A 99 3.29 -19.47 7.26
C TYR A 99 2.49 -18.44 6.44
N ASP A 100 1.20 -18.68 6.33
CA ASP A 100 0.27 -17.63 5.88
C ASP A 100 0.07 -16.63 7.03
N ILE A 101 0.74 -15.48 6.92
CA ILE A 101 0.76 -14.45 7.95
C ILE A 101 -0.17 -13.31 7.49
N PRO A 102 -1.05 -12.79 8.37
CA PRO A 102 -1.81 -11.58 8.09
C PRO A 102 -0.90 -10.48 7.56
N SER A 103 -1.19 -9.98 6.36
CA SER A 103 -0.50 -8.84 5.78
C SER A 103 -1.34 -7.57 5.96
N LEU A 104 -0.76 -6.38 5.76
CA LEU A 104 -1.55 -5.14 5.64
C LEU A 104 -2.14 -5.02 4.24
N ARG A 105 -1.49 -5.63 3.25
CA ARG A 105 -1.96 -5.70 1.87
C ARG A 105 -2.60 -7.04 1.59
N MET A 106 -3.62 -7.03 0.75
CA MET A 106 -4.26 -8.28 0.33
C MET A 106 -3.23 -9.21 -0.31
N LEU A 107 -3.26 -10.47 0.09
CA LEU A 107 -2.31 -11.46 -0.40
C LEU A 107 -2.55 -11.75 -1.90
N PRO A 108 -1.48 -12.08 -2.65
CA PRO A 108 -1.65 -12.56 -4.00
C PRO A 108 -2.39 -13.91 -3.97
N ILE A 109 -3.41 -14.07 -4.81
CA ILE A 109 -4.07 -15.37 -5.03
C ILE A 109 -3.35 -16.20 -6.10
N ASP A 110 -2.46 -15.57 -6.87
CA ASP A 110 -1.72 -16.27 -7.92
C ASP A 110 -0.61 -17.12 -7.32
N PHE A 111 -0.66 -18.41 -7.65
CA PHE A 111 0.23 -19.44 -7.11
C PHE A 111 1.75 -19.14 -7.18
N PRO A 112 2.29 -18.51 -8.24
CA PRO A 112 3.72 -18.16 -8.27
C PRO A 112 4.08 -16.98 -7.38
N ALA A 113 3.12 -16.10 -7.10
CA ALA A 113 3.31 -14.92 -6.27
C ALA A 113 3.06 -15.21 -4.78
N PHE A 114 2.25 -16.22 -4.47
CA PHE A 114 2.12 -16.74 -3.11
C PHE A 114 3.38 -17.50 -2.69
N ASN A 115 4.12 -16.90 -1.76
CA ASN A 115 5.47 -17.30 -1.40
C ASN A 115 5.55 -18.22 -0.17
N ALA A 116 4.52 -18.27 0.67
CA ALA A 116 4.43 -19.21 1.79
C ALA A 116 4.14 -20.62 1.26
N ILE A 117 5.17 -21.30 0.75
CA ILE A 117 5.02 -22.53 -0.03
C ILE A 117 4.49 -23.68 0.81
N ASP A 118 4.83 -23.71 2.09
CA ASP A 118 4.41 -24.74 3.05
C ASP A 118 2.92 -24.56 3.43
N ALA A 119 2.44 -23.31 3.44
CA ALA A 119 1.07 -22.96 3.79
C ALA A 119 0.03 -23.16 2.67
N ILE A 120 0.46 -23.38 1.42
CA ILE A 120 -0.48 -23.56 0.30
C ILE A 120 -1.37 -24.77 0.53
N ASP A 121 -2.68 -24.60 0.67
CA ASP A 121 -3.65 -25.71 0.65
C ASP A 121 -4.57 -25.60 -0.58
N THR A 122 -5.64 -26.37 -0.56
CA THR A 122 -6.76 -26.23 -1.48
C THR A 122 -7.30 -24.80 -1.50
N SER A 123 -7.61 -24.31 -2.69
CA SER A 123 -8.11 -22.96 -2.91
C SER A 123 -9.06 -22.96 -4.10
N ASN A 124 -10.19 -22.28 -3.97
CA ASN A 124 -11.15 -22.08 -5.05
C ASN A 124 -11.68 -20.65 -4.93
N VAL A 125 -10.95 -19.70 -5.49
CA VAL A 125 -11.14 -18.27 -5.25
C VAL A 125 -11.29 -17.52 -6.55
N MET A 126 -12.23 -16.57 -6.56
CA MET A 126 -12.42 -15.60 -7.61
C MET A 126 -12.17 -14.21 -7.05
N ARG A 127 -11.13 -13.51 -7.53
CA ARG A 127 -10.91 -12.10 -7.26
C ARG A 127 -11.62 -11.26 -8.30
N VAL A 128 -12.62 -10.50 -7.89
CA VAL A 128 -13.31 -9.54 -8.76
C VAL A 128 -12.66 -8.18 -8.59
N GLY A 129 -12.31 -7.51 -9.68
CA GLY A 129 -11.66 -6.22 -9.70
C GLY A 129 -12.39 -5.19 -10.56
N LEU A 130 -12.30 -3.93 -10.16
CA LEU A 130 -12.79 -2.80 -10.93
C LEU A 130 -11.80 -1.64 -10.78
N ARG A 131 -11.17 -1.26 -11.89
CA ARG A 131 -10.32 -0.07 -11.96
C ARG A 131 -11.01 1.03 -12.75
N ASN A 132 -11.11 2.21 -12.18
CA ASN A 132 -11.65 3.42 -12.80
C ASN A 132 -10.57 4.49 -12.84
N GLU A 133 -10.42 5.14 -13.99
CA GLU A 133 -9.45 6.21 -14.20
C GLU A 133 -10.11 7.33 -15.00
N LEU A 134 -10.18 8.52 -14.40
CA LEU A 134 -10.58 9.77 -15.04
C LEU A 134 -9.34 10.61 -15.28
N GLN A 135 -9.02 10.83 -16.55
CA GLN A 135 -7.89 11.64 -16.99
C GLN A 135 -8.42 12.97 -17.57
N THR A 136 -7.73 14.07 -17.31
CA THR A 136 -8.03 15.39 -17.86
C THR A 136 -6.74 16.04 -18.35
N LYS A 137 -6.85 17.05 -19.22
CA LYS A 137 -5.74 17.96 -19.50
C LYS A 137 -5.76 19.13 -18.50
N ARG A 138 -4.58 19.57 -18.06
CA ARG A 138 -4.38 20.72 -17.15
C ARG A 138 -3.23 21.60 -17.62
N GLY A 139 -3.24 22.85 -17.17
CA GLY A 139 -2.20 23.83 -17.49
C GLY A 139 -2.30 24.37 -18.92
N GLU A 140 -1.33 25.22 -19.27
CA GLU A 140 -1.21 25.79 -20.61
C GLU A 140 -0.70 24.76 -21.62
N ASP A 141 0.19 23.88 -21.18
CA ASP A 141 0.78 22.81 -22.00
C ASP A 141 -0.14 21.59 -22.21
N GLU A 142 -1.39 21.66 -21.74
CA GLU A 142 -2.39 20.59 -21.85
C GLU A 142 -1.92 19.21 -21.36
N ILE A 143 -1.15 19.17 -20.27
CA ILE A 143 -0.59 17.95 -19.71
C ILE A 143 -1.73 17.04 -19.24
N VAL A 144 -1.69 15.77 -19.66
CA VAL A 144 -2.67 14.77 -19.24
C VAL A 144 -2.34 14.28 -17.84
N GLU A 145 -3.27 14.47 -16.92
CA GLU A 145 -3.16 14.04 -15.53
C GLU A 145 -4.40 13.26 -15.08
N ASN A 146 -4.23 12.40 -14.07
CA ASN A 146 -5.34 11.70 -13.43
C ASN A 146 -6.07 12.66 -12.49
N LEU A 147 -7.34 12.95 -12.82
CA LEU A 147 -8.29 13.64 -11.94
C LEU A 147 -8.73 12.71 -10.82
N PHE A 148 -9.05 11.45 -11.16
CA PHE A 148 -9.52 10.44 -10.22
C PHE A 148 -9.03 9.07 -10.65
N TYR A 149 -8.51 8.32 -9.70
CA TYR A 149 -8.16 6.92 -9.84
C TYR A 149 -8.81 6.16 -8.71
N TRP A 150 -9.46 5.04 -9.03
CA TRP A 150 -10.00 4.13 -8.06
C TRP A 150 -9.75 2.69 -8.50
N ASN A 151 -9.14 1.90 -7.63
CA ASN A 151 -8.91 0.50 -7.83
C ASN A 151 -9.56 -0.28 -6.68
N PHE A 152 -10.55 -1.07 -7.04
CA PHE A 152 -11.28 -1.92 -6.10
C PHE A 152 -11.05 -3.37 -6.46
N PHE A 153 -10.89 -4.23 -5.46
CA PHE A 153 -10.92 -5.67 -5.67
C PHE A 153 -11.35 -6.41 -4.40
N ALA A 154 -12.02 -7.55 -4.58
CA ALA A 154 -12.49 -8.39 -3.48
C ALA A 154 -12.36 -9.87 -3.84
N ASP A 155 -12.14 -10.70 -2.83
CA ASP A 155 -12.02 -12.15 -2.98
C ASP A 155 -13.30 -12.86 -2.58
N TRP A 156 -13.77 -13.71 -3.48
CA TRP A 156 -14.88 -14.62 -3.27
C TRP A 156 -14.38 -16.06 -3.32
N ARG A 157 -14.45 -16.76 -2.19
CA ARG A 157 -14.19 -18.19 -2.04
C ARG A 157 -15.45 -18.94 -2.53
N LEU A 158 -15.32 -19.67 -3.65
CA LEU A 158 -16.42 -20.46 -4.24
C LEU A 158 -16.64 -21.78 -3.50
N HIS A 159 -15.62 -22.27 -2.81
CA HIS A 159 -15.69 -23.45 -1.94
C HIS A 159 -14.79 -23.20 -0.72
N PRO A 160 -15.29 -22.52 0.32
CA PRO A 160 -14.52 -22.26 1.52
C PRO A 160 -14.19 -23.56 2.28
N GLU A 161 -13.01 -23.63 2.89
CA GLU A 161 -12.70 -24.71 3.84
C GLU A 161 -13.41 -24.46 5.18
N VAL A 162 -13.38 -25.44 6.08
CA VAL A 162 -13.99 -25.33 7.41
C VAL A 162 -13.42 -24.13 8.16
N GLY A 163 -14.31 -23.23 8.61
CA GLY A 163 -13.94 -22.02 9.35
C GLY A 163 -13.62 -20.81 8.46
N GLN A 164 -13.89 -20.89 7.15
CA GLN A 164 -13.85 -19.76 6.24
C GLN A 164 -15.25 -19.35 5.78
N ASP A 165 -15.46 -18.05 5.58
CA ASP A 165 -16.64 -17.52 4.90
C ASP A 165 -16.46 -17.41 3.37
N ASP A 166 -17.57 -17.23 2.66
CA ASP A 166 -17.60 -17.06 1.20
C ASP A 166 -16.81 -15.81 0.76
N PHE A 167 -16.96 -14.68 1.47
CA PHE A 167 -16.27 -13.44 1.14
C PHE A 167 -15.09 -13.23 2.08
N ALA A 168 -13.89 -13.05 1.51
CA ALA A 168 -12.68 -12.81 2.30
C ALA A 168 -12.51 -11.30 2.56
N ASP A 169 -11.52 -10.67 1.92
CA ASP A 169 -11.30 -9.25 2.06
C ASP A 169 -11.71 -8.48 0.80
N MET A 170 -11.98 -7.19 0.98
CA MET A 170 -11.97 -6.20 -0.09
C MET A 170 -10.87 -5.17 0.13
N THR A 171 -10.36 -4.62 -0.97
CA THR A 171 -9.44 -3.49 -0.98
C THR A 171 -10.00 -2.38 -1.85
N SER A 172 -9.83 -1.13 -1.42
CA SER A 172 -10.18 0.07 -2.17
C SER A 172 -9.03 1.07 -2.09
N ASP A 173 -8.42 1.37 -3.23
CA ASP A 173 -7.37 2.38 -3.38
C ASP A 173 -7.88 3.55 -4.23
N ILE A 174 -7.97 4.73 -3.65
CA ILE A 174 -8.43 5.97 -4.28
C ILE A 174 -7.30 6.99 -4.30
N ASN A 175 -7.09 7.61 -5.46
CA ASN A 175 -6.33 8.85 -5.58
C ASN A 175 -7.19 9.88 -6.32
N PHE A 176 -7.51 10.98 -5.65
CA PHE A 176 -8.33 12.05 -6.20
C PHE A 176 -7.54 13.37 -6.19
N ARG A 177 -7.37 13.96 -7.37
CA ARG A 177 -6.66 15.22 -7.58
C ARG A 177 -7.58 16.25 -8.20
N PRO A 178 -8.49 16.85 -7.41
CA PRO A 178 -9.45 17.82 -7.92
C PRO A 178 -8.75 19.06 -8.51
N ARG A 179 -7.57 19.42 -8.00
CA ARG A 179 -6.69 20.46 -8.53
C ARG A 179 -5.26 19.93 -8.55
N SER A 180 -4.39 20.57 -9.34
CA SER A 180 -2.94 20.26 -9.35
C SER A 180 -2.29 20.38 -7.96
N TRP A 181 -2.85 21.21 -7.08
CA TRP A 181 -2.35 21.45 -5.74
C TRP A 181 -3.11 20.73 -4.61
N ILE A 182 -4.13 19.93 -4.94
CA ILE A 182 -4.88 19.13 -3.96
C ILE A 182 -4.73 17.66 -4.33
N ASN A 183 -4.23 16.84 -3.40
CA ASN A 183 -4.18 15.40 -3.55
C ASN A 183 -4.87 14.75 -2.36
N MET A 184 -5.87 13.91 -2.63
CA MET A 184 -6.58 13.12 -1.62
C MET A 184 -6.31 11.64 -1.89
N GLY A 185 -5.81 10.94 -0.88
CA GLY A 185 -5.53 9.51 -0.94
C GLY A 185 -6.41 8.75 0.05
N SER A 186 -6.89 7.58 -0.35
CA SER A 186 -7.51 6.62 0.57
C SER A 186 -7.09 5.21 0.16
N GLN A 187 -6.58 4.43 1.10
CA GLN A 187 -6.30 3.01 0.96
C GLN A 187 -7.02 2.29 2.09
N VAL A 188 -7.93 1.39 1.75
CA VAL A 188 -8.71 0.62 2.71
C VAL A 188 -8.57 -0.85 2.37
N ARG A 189 -8.33 -1.67 3.39
CA ARG A 189 -8.56 -3.11 3.38
C ARG A 189 -9.56 -3.46 4.45
N TYR A 190 -10.64 -4.12 4.07
CA TYR A 190 -11.75 -4.47 4.94
C TYR A 190 -12.03 -5.96 4.84
N SER A 191 -12.15 -6.61 6.00
CA SER A 191 -12.54 -8.01 6.14
C SER A 191 -14.04 -8.09 5.97
N LEU A 192 -14.52 -8.71 4.89
CA LEU A 192 -15.95 -8.96 4.70
C LEU A 192 -16.42 -10.10 5.61
N GLU A 193 -15.51 -11.02 5.97
CA GLU A 193 -15.70 -12.12 6.91
C GLU A 193 -15.86 -11.63 8.35
N ASP A 194 -14.95 -10.76 8.84
CA ASP A 194 -15.02 -10.23 10.21
C ASP A 194 -15.87 -8.95 10.34
N GLU A 195 -16.36 -8.41 9.22
CA GLU A 195 -17.00 -7.09 9.13
C GLU A 195 -16.18 -5.93 9.76
N ASP A 196 -14.86 -5.99 9.64
CA ASP A 196 -13.95 -5.03 10.29
C ASP A 196 -12.81 -4.55 9.37
N TYR A 197 -12.30 -3.34 9.63
CA TYR A 197 -11.15 -2.80 8.93
C TYR A 197 -9.88 -3.56 9.30
N ARG A 198 -9.07 -3.92 8.30
CA ARG A 198 -7.69 -4.39 8.52
C ARG A 198 -6.71 -3.21 8.46
N LEU A 199 -6.95 -2.30 7.52
CA LEU A 199 -6.16 -1.10 7.26
C LEU A 199 -7.09 0.00 6.74
N ALA A 200 -6.91 1.23 7.22
CA ALA A 200 -7.41 2.43 6.57
C ALA A 200 -6.34 3.53 6.65
N ASP A 201 -5.76 3.91 5.50
CA ASP A 201 -4.86 5.05 5.37
C ASP A 201 -5.55 6.12 4.52
N GLN A 202 -5.75 7.30 5.08
CA GLN A 202 -6.45 8.40 4.45
C GLN A 202 -5.62 9.66 4.58
N SER A 203 -5.49 10.43 3.51
CA SER A 203 -4.73 11.68 3.56
C SER A 203 -5.26 12.73 2.60
N ILE A 204 -5.07 13.99 2.99
CA ILE A 204 -5.26 15.17 2.16
C ILE A 204 -3.96 15.96 2.20
N THR A 205 -3.41 16.24 1.02
CA THR A 205 -2.21 17.06 0.82
C THR A 205 -2.57 18.30 0.01
N LEU A 206 -2.16 19.46 0.51
CA LEU A 206 -2.31 20.77 -0.11
C LEU A 206 -0.93 21.34 -0.40
N THR A 207 -0.67 21.67 -1.67
CA THR A 207 0.58 22.28 -2.16
C THR A 207 0.28 23.40 -3.16
N PRO A 208 -0.37 24.50 -2.75
CA PRO A 208 -0.83 25.54 -3.68
C PRO A 208 0.29 26.34 -4.34
N ASN A 209 1.46 26.42 -3.70
CA ASN A 209 2.63 27.17 -4.16
C ASN A 209 3.87 26.72 -3.36
N ASP A 210 5.00 27.39 -3.61
CA ASP A 210 6.28 27.10 -2.94
C ASP A 210 6.44 27.75 -1.56
N THR A 211 5.41 28.43 -1.05
CA THR A 211 5.45 29.11 0.25
C THR A 211 4.97 28.20 1.36
N TRP A 212 4.01 27.32 1.13
CA TRP A 212 3.53 26.43 2.18
C TRP A 212 2.93 25.13 1.64
N SER A 213 2.97 24.10 2.48
CA SER A 213 2.26 22.85 2.25
C SER A 213 1.67 22.31 3.54
N LEU A 214 0.52 21.65 3.43
CA LEU A 214 -0.16 20.97 4.52
C LEU A 214 -0.47 19.54 4.10
N GLN A 215 -0.17 18.57 4.96
CA GLN A 215 -0.71 17.23 4.87
C GLN A 215 -1.38 16.88 6.19
N VAL A 216 -2.61 16.40 6.12
CA VAL A 216 -3.31 15.79 7.25
C VAL A 216 -3.73 14.39 6.83
N GLY A 217 -3.56 13.42 7.71
CA GLY A 217 -4.00 12.07 7.44
C GLY A 217 -4.28 11.27 8.69
N ASN A 218 -4.83 10.09 8.47
CA ASN A 218 -5.12 9.08 9.45
C ASN A 218 -4.63 7.73 8.94
N ILE A 219 -4.00 6.96 9.81
CA ILE A 219 -3.70 5.56 9.57
C ILE A 219 -4.29 4.73 10.72
N PHE A 220 -5.18 3.82 10.35
CA PHE A 220 -5.73 2.80 11.22
C PHE A 220 -5.17 1.44 10.78
N ILE A 221 -4.63 0.71 11.73
CA ILE A 221 -4.20 -0.69 11.59
C ILE A 221 -4.89 -1.45 12.71
N ARG A 222 -5.54 -2.57 12.37
CA ARG A 222 -6.19 -3.44 13.34
C ARG A 222 -5.16 -4.13 14.26
N ASP A 223 -5.57 -4.39 15.49
CA ASP A 223 -4.78 -5.22 16.41
C ASP A 223 -4.64 -6.65 15.87
N GLU A 224 -3.44 -7.20 15.98
CA GLU A 224 -3.14 -8.58 15.60
C GLU A 224 -2.10 -9.15 16.60
N PRO A 225 -2.57 -9.49 17.81
CA PRO A 225 -1.71 -9.83 18.95
C PRO A 225 -0.78 -11.01 18.69
N THR A 226 -1.16 -11.92 17.81
CA THR A 226 -0.39 -13.13 17.49
C THR A 226 0.84 -12.85 16.64
N TYR A 227 0.81 -11.82 15.79
CA TYR A 227 1.86 -11.59 14.79
C TYR A 227 2.67 -10.32 15.01
N TRP A 228 2.01 -9.16 15.10
CA TRP A 228 2.69 -7.86 15.22
C TRP A 228 2.14 -6.96 16.32
N GLY A 229 1.28 -7.50 17.20
CA GLY A 229 0.88 -6.85 18.44
C GLY A 229 -0.30 -5.89 18.25
N THR A 230 -0.28 -4.80 19.02
CA THR A 230 -1.32 -3.78 18.95
C THR A 230 -1.14 -2.95 17.67
N GLY A 231 -2.23 -2.68 16.97
CA GLY A 231 -2.28 -1.89 15.74
C GLY A 231 -2.09 -0.40 16.01
N ASN A 232 -2.80 0.49 15.30
CA ASN A 232 -2.81 1.93 15.55
C ASN A 232 -4.10 2.63 15.08
N ASN A 233 -4.37 3.81 15.62
CA ASN A 233 -5.32 4.76 15.06
C ASN A 233 -4.68 6.15 15.17
N ALA A 234 -3.70 6.39 14.30
CA ALA A 234 -2.83 7.55 14.37
C ALA A 234 -3.27 8.60 13.34
N TYR A 235 -3.52 9.80 13.83
CA TYR A 235 -3.65 11.00 13.02
C TYR A 235 -2.30 11.68 12.91
N TYR A 236 -1.92 12.07 11.70
CA TYR A 236 -0.69 12.80 11.47
C TYR A 236 -0.95 14.12 10.77
N THR A 237 -0.13 15.10 11.10
CA THR A 237 -0.14 16.41 10.45
C THR A 237 1.30 16.77 10.09
N ARG A 238 1.50 17.27 8.87
CA ARG A 238 2.78 17.79 8.38
C ARG A 238 2.53 19.17 7.78
N ILE A 239 3.21 20.17 8.32
CA ILE A 239 3.11 21.56 7.89
C ILE A 239 4.50 22.02 7.50
N TYR A 240 4.63 22.62 6.32
CA TYR A 240 5.83 23.34 5.92
C TYR A 240 5.46 24.76 5.55
N TYR A 241 6.28 25.72 5.96
CA TYR A 241 6.11 27.13 5.64
C TYR A 241 7.47 27.78 5.38
N ARG A 242 7.61 28.41 4.20
CA ARG A 242 8.75 29.23 3.82
C ARG A 242 8.49 30.67 4.29
N LEU A 243 9.25 31.09 5.30
CA LEU A 243 9.12 32.43 5.91
C LEU A 243 9.65 33.52 4.96
N ASN A 244 10.75 33.24 4.28
CA ASN A 244 11.35 34.08 3.24
C ASN A 244 12.34 33.23 2.41
N GLU A 245 13.07 33.84 1.48
CA GLU A 245 14.08 33.16 0.63
C GLU A 245 15.15 32.40 1.42
N ASN A 246 15.35 32.80 2.67
CA ASN A 246 16.46 32.40 3.51
C ASN A 246 16.04 31.45 4.64
N TRP A 247 14.75 31.39 4.98
CA TRP A 247 14.24 30.69 6.16
C TRP A 247 12.97 29.90 5.84
N GLY A 248 12.90 28.69 6.40
CA GLY A 248 11.70 27.85 6.37
C GLY A 248 11.50 27.14 7.71
N ALA A 249 10.29 26.67 7.95
CA ALA A 249 9.96 25.90 9.14
C ALA A 249 9.08 24.70 8.77
N ARG A 250 9.21 23.63 9.54
CA ARG A 250 8.38 22.43 9.46
C ARG A 250 7.90 21.99 10.82
N VAL A 251 6.67 21.52 10.85
CA VAL A 251 6.05 20.88 12.00
C VAL A 251 5.53 19.52 11.57
N ASN A 252 5.82 18.48 12.34
CA ASN A 252 5.18 17.17 12.19
C ASN A 252 4.60 16.71 13.53
N HIS A 253 3.39 16.17 13.49
CA HIS A 253 2.71 15.60 14.65
C HIS A 253 2.20 14.21 14.31
N HIS A 254 2.31 13.27 15.24
CA HIS A 254 1.67 11.96 15.22
C HIS A 254 0.91 11.79 16.53
N PHE A 255 -0.42 11.82 16.43
CA PHE A 255 -1.34 11.70 17.53
C PHE A 255 -2.10 10.39 17.42
N GLU A 256 -1.96 9.54 18.42
CA GLU A 256 -2.63 8.27 18.51
C GLU A 256 -3.93 8.43 19.31
N ALA A 257 -5.05 8.18 18.63
CA ALA A 257 -6.37 8.52 19.13
C ALA A 257 -6.93 7.49 20.13
N ARG A 258 -6.45 6.24 20.14
CA ARG A 258 -7.01 5.21 21.05
C ARG A 258 -6.72 5.51 22.52
N ASP A 259 -5.59 6.14 22.82
CA ASP A 259 -5.17 6.52 24.19
C ASP A 259 -4.96 8.03 24.36
N ASN A 260 -5.43 8.84 23.40
CA ASN A 260 -5.33 10.30 23.40
C ASN A 260 -3.91 10.83 23.57
N ARG A 261 -2.95 10.23 22.86
CA ARG A 261 -1.54 10.45 23.11
C ARG A 261 -0.82 11.01 21.90
N MET A 262 -0.03 12.05 22.14
CA MET A 262 0.90 12.55 21.15
C MET A 262 2.17 11.70 21.16
N GLU A 263 2.29 10.76 20.23
CA GLU A 263 3.41 9.81 20.20
C GLU A 263 4.69 10.44 19.68
N GLU A 264 4.58 11.37 18.74
CA GLU A 264 5.73 12.09 18.19
C GLU A 264 5.36 13.51 17.79
N GLN A 265 6.24 14.45 18.12
CA GLN A 265 6.24 15.81 17.56
C GLN A 265 7.64 16.17 17.11
N SER A 266 7.75 16.84 15.97
CA SER A 266 9.00 17.44 15.52
C SER A 266 8.80 18.85 14.98
N TYR A 267 9.80 19.69 15.25
CA TYR A 267 9.87 21.08 14.85
C TYR A 267 11.24 21.32 14.23
N THR A 268 11.26 21.72 12.97
CA THR A 268 12.49 21.95 12.21
C THR A 268 12.52 23.36 11.69
N VAL A 269 13.65 24.05 11.86
CA VAL A 269 13.91 25.35 11.24
C VAL A 269 15.06 25.19 10.25
N TYR A 270 14.81 25.63 9.02
CA TYR A 270 15.76 25.61 7.92
C TYR A 270 16.30 27.00 7.67
N ARG A 271 17.59 27.08 7.34
CA ARG A 271 18.28 28.30 6.92
C ARG A 271 19.09 28.04 5.66
N ASP A 272 18.85 28.85 4.63
CA ASP A 272 19.62 28.81 3.40
C ASP A 272 20.77 29.84 3.36
N PHE A 273 22.00 29.43 3.66
CA PHE A 273 23.16 30.33 3.60
C PHE A 273 23.71 30.43 2.17
N ARG A 274 24.70 31.31 1.98
CA ARG A 274 25.31 31.53 0.65
C ARG A 274 25.90 30.26 0.04
N SER A 275 26.59 29.44 0.84
CA SER A 275 27.34 28.26 0.35
C SER A 275 26.89 26.92 0.94
N PHE A 276 25.98 26.94 1.93
CA PHE A 276 25.47 25.74 2.59
C PHE A 276 24.03 25.96 3.07
N THR A 277 23.30 24.88 3.30
CA THR A 277 22.00 24.87 3.99
C THR A 277 22.19 24.31 5.39
N GLY A 278 21.42 24.81 6.35
CA GLY A 278 21.36 24.30 7.71
C GLY A 278 19.93 23.96 8.12
N ALA A 279 19.77 22.92 8.93
CA ALA A 279 18.52 22.57 9.59
C ALA A 279 18.77 22.27 11.06
N LEU A 280 18.01 22.91 11.95
CA LEU A 280 17.95 22.57 13.37
C LEU A 280 16.60 21.94 13.65
N SER A 281 16.60 20.72 14.19
CA SER A 281 15.38 19.97 14.46
C SER A 281 15.31 19.53 15.91
N LEU A 282 14.16 19.75 16.54
CA LEU A 282 13.79 19.19 17.82
C LEU A 282 12.72 18.12 17.59
N ARG A 283 12.89 16.93 18.17
CA ARG A 283 11.89 15.86 18.17
C ARG A 283 11.63 15.41 19.60
N MET A 284 10.36 15.22 19.93
CA MET A 284 9.87 14.70 21.20
C MET A 284 9.06 13.45 20.89
N ARG A 285 9.37 12.33 21.55
CA ARG A 285 8.60 11.09 21.42
C ARG A 285 8.07 10.65 22.76
N ASN A 286 6.82 10.23 22.77
CA ASN A 286 6.17 9.54 23.88
C ASN A 286 5.62 8.21 23.33
N PRO A 287 6.51 7.22 23.08
CA PRO A 287 6.17 5.97 22.39
C PRO A 287 5.43 4.98 23.28
N ARG A 288 4.72 4.03 22.67
CA ARG A 288 3.77 3.12 23.34
C ARG A 288 4.51 1.98 24.01
N GLU A 289 3.80 1.28 24.89
CA GLU A 289 4.36 0.17 25.68
C GLU A 289 5.50 0.67 26.60
N ASN A 290 6.26 -0.21 27.24
CA ASN A 290 7.30 0.15 28.23
C ASN A 290 8.52 0.89 27.63
N GLN A 291 8.32 1.71 26.61
CA GLN A 291 9.32 2.57 26.01
C GLN A 291 9.35 3.92 26.71
N GLU A 292 10.55 4.39 27.03
CA GLU A 292 10.73 5.71 27.65
C GLU A 292 10.48 6.83 26.64
N SER A 293 10.00 7.97 27.15
CA SER A 293 9.92 9.19 26.34
C SER A 293 11.33 9.67 25.98
N ASP A 294 11.52 10.09 24.73
CA ASP A 294 12.80 10.59 24.23
C ASP A 294 12.72 12.04 23.73
N TYR A 295 13.84 12.75 23.84
CA TYR A 295 14.03 14.10 23.30
C TYR A 295 15.29 14.09 22.44
N THR A 296 15.15 14.47 21.17
CA THR A 296 16.26 14.50 20.21
C THR A 296 16.44 15.91 19.66
N ILE A 297 17.67 16.42 19.68
CA ILE A 297 18.06 17.64 18.95
C ILE A 297 19.03 17.24 17.86
N ALA A 298 18.74 17.61 16.61
CA ALA A 298 19.56 17.33 15.45
C ALA A 298 19.96 18.63 14.75
N LEU A 299 21.25 18.76 14.43
CA LEU A 299 21.76 19.82 13.56
C LEU A 299 22.31 19.17 12.29
N VAL A 300 21.77 19.58 11.14
CA VAL A 300 22.18 19.08 9.82
C VAL A 300 22.71 20.25 9.01
N ILE A 301 23.87 20.08 8.39
CA ILE A 301 24.50 21.06 7.50
C ILE A 301 24.83 20.36 6.19
N SER A 302 24.47 20.97 5.05
CA SER A 302 24.74 20.44 3.71
C SER A 302 25.35 21.51 2.81
N MET A 303 26.49 21.22 2.18
CA MET A 303 27.13 22.16 1.26
C MET A 303 26.39 22.21 -0.07
N LYS A 304 26.16 23.40 -0.63
CA LYS A 304 25.46 23.54 -1.92
C LYS A 304 26.27 22.99 -3.10
N ALA A 305 27.60 22.96 -2.99
CA ALA A 305 28.49 22.42 -4.02
C ALA A 305 28.46 20.88 -4.07
N PHE A 306 28.10 20.23 -2.96
CA PHE A 306 28.00 18.78 -2.81
C PHE A 306 26.79 18.46 -1.95
N PRO A 307 25.57 18.68 -2.47
CA PRO A 307 24.36 18.54 -1.67
C PRO A 307 24.24 17.09 -1.23
N ARG A 308 24.15 16.86 0.09
CA ARG A 308 23.82 15.54 0.63
C ARG A 308 22.36 15.17 0.34
N PHE A 309 21.52 16.17 0.14
CA PHE A 309 20.08 16.04 -0.03
C PHE A 309 19.60 16.90 -1.19
N ASP A 310 18.71 16.34 -2.02
CA ASP A 310 18.05 17.09 -3.08
C ASP A 310 17.05 18.10 -2.51
N LEU A 311 16.84 19.19 -3.23
CA LEU A 311 15.78 20.15 -2.88
C LEU A 311 14.44 19.42 -2.79
N ASN A 312 13.68 19.67 -1.73
CA ASN A 312 12.35 19.10 -1.48
C ASN A 312 12.31 17.58 -1.20
N SER A 313 13.45 16.90 -1.05
CA SER A 313 13.48 15.44 -0.82
C SER A 313 12.86 15.01 0.52
N ASP A 314 12.72 15.93 1.46
CA ASP A 314 12.23 15.69 2.81
C ASP A 314 10.71 15.97 2.96
N ILE A 315 10.01 16.50 1.95
CA ILE A 315 8.60 16.95 2.05
C ILE A 315 7.67 15.90 2.67
N ASN A 316 7.92 14.61 2.41
CA ASN A 316 7.15 13.49 2.96
C ASN A 316 7.99 12.49 3.76
N ARG A 317 9.19 12.88 4.23
CA ARG A 317 10.11 12.01 4.99
C ARG A 317 10.63 12.74 6.23
N PRO A 318 9.83 12.84 7.30
CA PRO A 318 10.21 13.62 8.48
C PRO A 318 11.37 13.00 9.28
N THR A 319 11.60 11.69 9.18
CA THR A 319 12.73 11.02 9.84
C THR A 319 14.06 11.23 9.11
N TYR A 320 14.04 11.82 7.91
CA TYR A 320 15.20 11.94 7.02
C TYR A 320 16.37 12.75 7.59
N LEU A 321 16.11 13.62 8.58
CA LEU A 321 17.13 14.38 9.30
C LEU A 321 17.65 13.67 10.56
N PHE A 322 16.99 12.58 10.98
CA PHE A 322 17.28 11.81 12.18
C PHE A 322 17.87 10.43 11.87
N ASP A 323 17.52 9.87 10.71
CA ASP A 323 18.05 8.61 10.21
C ASP A 323 19.33 8.92 9.45
N GLY A 324 20.47 8.77 10.13
CA GLY A 324 21.79 8.91 9.51
C GLY A 324 22.12 7.70 8.67
N ASN A 325 21.52 7.55 7.48
CA ASN A 325 22.05 6.76 6.36
C ASN A 325 21.45 7.23 5.02
#